data_AF-A0A1V2QZC2-F1
#
_entry.id   AF-A0A1V2QZC2-F1
#
_cell.length_a   1.000
_cell.length_b   1.000
_cell.length_c   1.000
_cell.angle_alpha   90.00
_cell.angle_beta   90.00
_cell.angle_gamma   90.00
#
_symmetry.space_group_name_H-M   'P 1'
#
loop_
_entity.id
_entity.type
_entity.pdbx_description
1 polymer ?
#
loop_
_entity_poly.entity_id
_entity_poly.type
_entity_poly.pdbx_seq_one_letter_code
_entity_poly.pdbx_strand_id
1 'polypeptide(L)'
;MSDANLKYAALVGLLSSLDDNVVTDEEYELIKNRNINNDVEQEDIIELIVIPWFKEYSFDAKGKVMQSLELAINNSNLDDVFNQVDFVFNCEVLDKKNFLVRIKSALDKYI
;
A
#
# COMPACT_ATOMS: atom_id res chain seq x y z
N MET A 1 -6.91 5.07 22.78
CA MET A 1 -6.56 4.60 21.42
C MET A 1 -7.28 3.29 21.24
N SER A 2 -8.25 3.21 20.31
CA SER A 2 -9.00 1.99 20.07
C SER A 2 -8.11 0.92 19.43
N ASP A 3 -8.27 -0.34 19.85
CA ASP A 3 -7.53 -1.51 19.34
C ASP A 3 -7.58 -1.67 17.80
N ALA A 4 -8.55 -1.02 17.14
CA ALA A 4 -8.67 -0.96 15.69
C ALA A 4 -7.41 -0.41 14.99
N ASN A 5 -6.68 0.53 15.61
CA ASN A 5 -5.50 1.15 14.99
C ASN A 5 -4.30 0.20 14.87
N LEU A 6 -4.20 -0.82 15.73
CA LEU A 6 -3.08 -1.76 15.68
C LEU A 6 -3.25 -2.85 14.62
N LYS A 7 -4.51 -3.19 14.26
CA LYS A 7 -4.82 -4.32 13.37
C LYS A 7 -4.21 -4.16 11.98
N TYR A 8 -4.14 -2.92 11.48
CA TYR A 8 -3.64 -2.60 10.14
C TYR A 8 -2.38 -1.75 10.16
N ALA A 9 -1.76 -1.54 11.32
CA ALA A 9 -0.60 -0.65 11.44
C ALA A 9 0.55 -1.02 10.49
N ALA A 10 0.84 -2.32 10.32
CA ALA A 10 1.88 -2.77 9.40
C ALA A 10 1.50 -2.51 7.93
N LEU A 11 0.22 -2.65 7.57
CA LEU A 11 -0.28 -2.33 6.23
C LEU A 11 -0.26 -0.82 5.97
N VAL A 12 -0.72 0.00 6.91
CA VAL A 12 -0.64 1.46 6.80
C VAL A 12 0.83 1.89 6.67
N GLY A 13 1.73 1.28 7.43
CA GLY A 13 3.17 1.51 7.28
C GLY A 13 3.70 1.18 5.89
N LEU A 14 3.25 0.08 5.27
CA LEU A 14 3.58 -0.20 3.87
C LEU A 14 2.99 0.86 2.91
N LEU A 15 1.70 1.17 3.05
CA LEU A 15 1.01 2.12 2.17
C LEU A 15 1.54 3.55 2.30
N SER A 16 2.21 3.88 3.41
CA SER A 16 2.92 5.15 3.58
C SER A 16 4.03 5.37 2.54
N SER A 17 4.51 4.32 1.88
CA SER A 17 5.38 4.44 0.69
C SER A 17 4.75 5.23 -0.47
N LEU A 18 3.43 5.46 -0.43
CA LEU A 18 2.66 6.20 -1.43
C LEU A 18 2.04 7.48 -0.85
N ASP A 19 2.42 7.86 0.37
CA ASP A 19 1.93 9.06 1.06
C ASP A 19 2.70 10.30 0.62
N ASP A 20 1.97 11.39 0.32
CA ASP A 20 2.49 12.67 -0.15
C ASP A 20 3.50 13.30 0.82
N ASN A 21 3.35 12.99 2.11
CA ASN A 21 4.24 13.51 3.14
C ASN A 21 5.46 12.62 3.41
N VAL A 22 5.55 11.45 2.77
CA VAL A 22 6.57 10.43 3.05
C VAL A 22 7.44 10.14 1.83
N VAL A 23 6.86 10.17 0.62
CA VAL A 23 7.60 9.95 -0.62
C VAL A 23 8.69 11.01 -0.79
N THR A 24 9.78 10.64 -1.44
CA THR A 24 10.80 11.60 -1.89
C THR A 24 10.29 12.42 -3.08
N ASP A 25 10.92 13.57 -3.36
CA ASP A 25 10.60 14.39 -4.54
C ASP A 25 10.69 13.58 -5.85
N GLU A 26 11.66 12.65 -5.95
CA GLU A 26 11.84 11.79 -7.12
C GLU A 26 10.68 10.80 -7.27
N GLU A 27 10.30 10.12 -6.18
CA GLU A 27 9.16 9.21 -6.16
C GLU A 27 7.85 9.96 -6.45
N TYR A 28 7.67 11.15 -5.88
CA TYR A 28 6.52 12.01 -6.12
C TYR A 28 6.35 12.33 -7.61
N GLU A 29 7.40 12.84 -8.26
CA GLU A 29 7.37 13.14 -9.71
C GLU A 29 7.09 11.89 -10.56
N LEU A 30 7.53 10.71 -10.10
CA LEU A 30 7.36 9.44 -10.80
C LEU A 30 5.90 8.94 -10.80
N ILE A 31 5.14 9.21 -9.74
CA ILE A 31 3.79 8.62 -9.54
C ILE A 31 2.63 9.60 -9.44
N LYS A 32 2.84 10.91 -9.17
CA LYS A 32 1.75 11.89 -8.94
C LYS A 32 0.71 11.98 -10.07
N ASN A 33 1.16 11.83 -11.32
CA ASN A 33 0.30 11.93 -12.50
C ASN A 33 -0.22 10.58 -12.99
N ARG A 34 0.15 9.48 -12.34
CA ARG A 34 -0.31 8.15 -12.72
C ARG A 34 -1.74 7.90 -12.24
N ASN A 35 -2.50 7.21 -13.06
CA ASN A 35 -3.85 6.79 -12.72
C ASN A 35 -3.81 5.49 -11.93
N ILE A 36 -3.98 5.58 -10.61
CA ILE A 36 -4.00 4.41 -9.73
C ILE A 36 -5.14 3.41 -10.05
N ASN A 37 -6.16 3.84 -10.81
CA ASN A 37 -7.26 2.97 -11.24
C ASN A 37 -7.05 2.35 -12.63
N ASN A 38 -5.94 2.66 -13.31
CA ASN A 38 -5.52 1.96 -14.51
C ASN A 38 -4.65 0.76 -14.12
N ASP A 39 -4.99 -0.43 -14.61
CA ASP A 39 -4.31 -1.68 -14.24
C ASP A 39 -2.80 -1.68 -14.50
N VAL A 40 -2.37 -1.14 -15.65
CA VAL A 40 -0.95 -1.11 -16.05
C VAL A 40 -0.19 -0.12 -15.18
N GLU A 41 -0.75 1.07 -15.00
CA GLU A 41 -0.10 2.10 -14.18
C GLU A 41 -0.09 1.73 -12.69
N GLN A 42 -1.13 1.04 -12.21
CA GLN A 42 -1.18 0.48 -10.85
C GLN A 42 -0.07 -0.56 -10.64
N GLU A 43 0.15 -1.44 -11.61
CA GLU A 43 1.24 -2.42 -11.55
C GLU A 43 2.61 -1.71 -11.53
N ASP A 44 2.82 -0.74 -12.41
CA ASP A 44 4.06 0.07 -12.42
C ASP A 44 4.32 0.75 -11.08
N ILE A 45 3.31 1.36 -10.45
CA ILE A 45 3.45 2.02 -9.13
C ILE A 45 3.88 1.00 -8.07
N ILE A 46 3.26 -0.18 -8.07
CA ILE A 46 3.60 -1.25 -7.13
C ILE A 46 5.05 -1.70 -7.33
N GLU A 47 5.49 -1.86 -8.58
CA GLU A 47 6.86 -2.29 -8.89
C GLU A 47 7.92 -1.23 -8.58
N LEU A 48 7.62 0.03 -8.85
CA LEU A 48 8.58 1.14 -8.71
C LEU A 48 8.72 1.62 -7.27
N ILE A 49 7.65 1.54 -6.45
CA ILE A 49 7.63 2.16 -5.12
C ILE A 49 7.41 1.11 -4.03
N VAL A 50 6.28 0.40 -4.09
CA VAL A 50 5.84 -0.48 -3.00
C VAL A 50 6.80 -1.66 -2.80
N ILE A 51 7.25 -2.29 -3.90
CA ILE A 51 8.17 -3.43 -3.84
C ILE A 51 9.54 -3.01 -3.26
N PRO A 52 10.22 -1.95 -3.75
CA PRO A 52 11.47 -1.50 -3.15
C PRO A 52 11.36 -1.22 -1.66
N TRP A 53 10.33 -0.49 -1.23
CA TRP A 53 10.07 -0.24 0.19
C TRP A 53 9.92 -1.52 0.99
N PHE A 54 9.12 -2.47 0.49
CA PHE A 54 8.92 -3.74 1.16
C PHE A 54 10.19 -4.58 1.27
N LYS A 55 11.10 -4.50 0.29
CA LYS A 55 12.35 -5.27 0.30
C LYS A 55 13.28 -4.87 1.45
N GLU A 56 13.25 -3.61 1.86
CA GLU A 56 14.03 -3.08 2.99
C GLU A 56 13.52 -3.56 4.36
N TYR A 57 12.33 -4.17 4.42
CA TYR A 57 11.77 -4.64 5.67
C TYR A 57 12.49 -5.91 6.15
N SER A 58 12.62 -6.05 7.47
CA SER A 58 13.06 -7.30 8.08
C SER A 58 12.07 -8.43 7.81
N PHE A 59 12.54 -9.69 7.87
CA PHE A 59 11.69 -10.87 7.66
C PHE A 59 10.43 -10.86 8.56
N ASP A 60 10.58 -10.53 9.84
CA ASP A 60 9.46 -10.42 10.78
C ASP A 60 8.47 -9.31 10.41
N ALA A 61 8.98 -8.17 9.94
CA ALA A 61 8.14 -7.05 9.51
C ALA A 61 7.37 -7.41 8.24
N LYS A 62 8.02 -8.08 7.27
CA LYS A 62 7.37 -8.60 6.06
C LYS A 62 6.23 -9.56 6.39
N GLY A 63 6.46 -10.49 7.33
CA GLY A 63 5.41 -11.40 7.80
C GLY A 63 4.18 -10.67 8.38
N LYS A 64 4.40 -9.62 9.18
CA LYS A 64 3.32 -8.79 9.76
C LYS A 64 2.53 -8.03 8.69
N VAL A 65 3.21 -7.50 7.67
CA VAL A 65 2.57 -6.84 6.53
C VAL A 65 1.67 -7.81 5.78
N MET A 66 2.17 -9.02 5.45
CA MET A 66 1.38 -10.01 4.72
C MET A 66 0.13 -10.46 5.50
N GLN A 67 0.26 -10.67 6.81
CA GLN A 67 -0.88 -10.96 7.67
C GLN A 67 -1.89 -9.81 7.69
N SER A 68 -1.41 -8.57 7.76
CA SER A 68 -2.27 -7.38 7.74
C SER A 68 -2.99 -7.21 6.41
N LEU A 69 -2.31 -7.46 5.29
CA LEU A 69 -2.89 -7.49 3.94
C LEU A 69 -4.02 -8.51 3.85
N GLU A 70 -3.77 -9.75 4.28
CA GLU A 70 -4.77 -10.82 4.24
C GLU A 70 -6.00 -10.50 5.11
N LEU A 71 -5.77 -9.95 6.31
CA LEU A 71 -6.83 -9.47 7.19
C LEU A 71 -7.63 -8.31 6.59
N ALA A 72 -7.00 -7.42 5.82
CA ALA A 72 -7.67 -6.30 5.17
C ALA A 72 -8.50 -6.77 3.98
N ILE A 73 -7.94 -7.60 3.10
CA ILE A 73 -8.62 -8.16 1.91
C ILE A 73 -9.88 -8.95 2.29
N ASN A 74 -9.85 -9.63 3.43
CA ASN A 74 -10.98 -10.41 3.95
C ASN A 74 -11.99 -9.57 4.74
N ASN A 75 -11.72 -8.29 5.02
CA ASN A 75 -12.65 -7.39 5.69
C ASN A 75 -13.52 -6.64 4.66
N SER A 76 -14.72 -6.21 5.10
CA SER A 76 -15.67 -5.47 4.27
C SER A 76 -15.44 -3.95 4.29
N ASN A 77 -14.83 -3.43 5.35
CA ASN A 77 -14.50 -2.00 5.46
C ASN A 77 -12.99 -1.79 5.35
N LEU A 78 -12.57 -1.12 4.28
CA LEU A 78 -11.18 -0.74 4.01
C LEU A 78 -10.92 0.75 4.25
N ASP A 79 -11.94 1.55 4.53
CA ASP A 79 -11.80 3.00 4.71
C ASP A 79 -10.91 3.33 5.90
N ASP A 80 -10.96 2.51 6.96
CA ASP A 80 -10.08 2.64 8.12
C ASP A 80 -8.60 2.58 7.75
N VAL A 81 -8.21 1.87 6.69
CA VAL A 81 -6.81 1.77 6.23
C VAL A 81 -6.47 2.93 5.31
N PHE A 82 -7.32 3.18 4.32
CA PHE A 82 -7.02 4.14 3.25
C PHE A 82 -7.15 5.60 3.72
N ASN A 83 -7.98 5.89 4.74
CA ASN A 83 -8.09 7.23 5.31
C ASN A 83 -6.92 7.61 6.24
N GLN A 84 -5.99 6.69 6.48
CA GLN A 84 -4.77 6.96 7.26
C GLN A 84 -3.57 7.36 6.40
N VAL A 85 -3.74 7.37 5.07
CA VAL A 85 -2.67 7.62 4.10
C VAL A 85 -3.13 8.71 3.15
N ASP A 86 -2.38 9.80 3.10
CA ASP A 86 -2.63 10.90 2.17
C ASP A 86 -1.94 10.57 0.85
N PHE A 87 -2.59 9.76 0.00
CA PHE A 87 -1.99 9.28 -1.23
C PHE A 87 -1.59 10.41 -2.19
N VAL A 88 -0.42 10.25 -2.82
CA VAL A 88 0.12 11.14 -3.87
C VAL A 88 -0.75 11.22 -5.13
N PHE A 89 -1.70 10.29 -5.31
CA PHE A 89 -2.47 10.17 -6.55
C PHE A 89 -3.49 11.31 -6.73
N ASN A 90 -3.64 11.77 -7.97
CA ASN A 90 -4.65 12.77 -8.34
C ASN A 90 -6.11 12.27 -8.24
N CYS A 91 -6.33 10.99 -7.94
CA CYS A 91 -7.65 10.39 -7.81
C CYS A 91 -7.69 9.33 -6.70
N GLU A 92 -8.87 9.13 -6.13
CA GLU A 92 -9.08 8.08 -5.12
C GLU A 92 -8.91 6.68 -5.72
N VAL A 93 -8.48 5.73 -4.88
CA VAL A 93 -8.48 4.31 -5.22
C VAL A 93 -9.91 3.78 -5.19
N LEU A 94 -10.49 3.48 -6.36
CA LEU A 94 -11.88 3.06 -6.50
C LEU A 94 -12.08 1.61 -6.03
N ASP A 95 -11.20 0.70 -6.47
CA ASP A 95 -11.23 -0.71 -6.05
C ASP A 95 -10.10 -1.00 -5.05
N LYS A 96 -10.31 -0.50 -3.82
CA LYS A 96 -9.38 -0.66 -2.69
C LYS A 96 -9.03 -2.13 -2.44
N LYS A 97 -9.99 -3.04 -2.59
CA LYS A 97 -9.78 -4.46 -2.35
C LYS A 97 -8.87 -5.05 -3.42
N ASN A 98 -9.16 -4.82 -4.70
CA ASN A 98 -8.33 -5.32 -5.79
C ASN A 98 -6.92 -4.73 -5.73
N PHE A 99 -6.79 -3.46 -5.37
CA PHE A 99 -5.48 -2.83 -5.17
C PHE A 99 -4.64 -3.57 -4.11
N LEU A 100 -5.23 -3.88 -2.94
CA LEU A 100 -4.53 -4.66 -1.91
C LEU A 100 -4.22 -6.10 -2.36
N VAL A 101 -5.08 -6.73 -3.16
CA VAL A 101 -4.81 -8.06 -3.74
C VAL A 101 -3.61 -8.01 -4.67
N ARG A 102 -3.52 -7.00 -5.53
CA ARG A 102 -2.36 -6.83 -6.43
C ARG A 102 -1.07 -6.60 -5.66
N ILE A 103 -1.11 -5.74 -4.63
CA ILE A 103 0.04 -5.55 -3.73
C ILE A 103 0.44 -6.90 -3.12
N LYS A 104 -0.48 -7.63 -2.48
CA LYS A 104 -0.18 -8.92 -1.86
C LYS A 104 0.45 -9.89 -2.87
N SER A 105 -0.12 -10.03 -4.06
CA SER A 105 0.39 -10.90 -5.12
C SER A 105 1.79 -10.52 -5.60
N ALA A 106 2.10 -9.22 -5.68
CA ALA A 106 3.43 -8.75 -6.03
C ALA A 106 4.45 -9.03 -4.93
N LEU A 107 4.05 -8.85 -3.66
CA LEU A 107 4.93 -9.00 -2.49
C LEU A 107 5.22 -10.45 -2.11
N ASP A 108 4.32 -11.39 -2.44
CA ASP A 108 4.44 -12.83 -2.13
C ASP A 108 5.77 -13.45 -2.61
N LYS A 109 6.36 -12.86 -3.67
CA LYS A 109 7.64 -13.27 -4.26
C LYS A 109 8.87 -12.92 -3.40
N TYR A 110 8.71 -12.13 -2.34
CA TYR A 110 9.78 -11.55 -1.52
C TYR A 110 9.70 -11.90 -0.03
N ILE A 111 8.89 -12.90 0.29
CA ILE A 111 8.76 -13.55 1.59
C ILE A 111 9.72 -14.73 1.69
#